data_AF-A0A842TDK9-F1
#
_entry.id   AF-A0A842TDK9-F1
#
_cell.length_a   1.000
_cell.length_b   1.000
_cell.length_c   1.000
_cell.angle_alpha   90.00
_cell.angle_beta   90.00
_cell.angle_gamma   90.00
#
_symmetry.space_group_name_H-M   'P 1'
#
loop_
_entity.id
_entity.type
_entity.pdbx_description
1 polymer ?
#
loop_
_entity_poly.entity_id
_entity_poly.type
_entity_poly.pdbx_seq_one_letter_code
_entity_poly.pdbx_strand_id
1 'polypeptide(L)'
;MKSVSKILKQNNICGICNNKIDNPMNTYTSKFIPIPACEECSRKYSDEDLEIMLNMFLAYGGYFGQFHQKHFSLKKSLDNMRQITRAGVERAEEMNILLLHTALLHGIPPHQYFSELE
;
A
#
# COMPACT_ATOMS: atom_id res chain seq x y z
N MET A 1 11.36 -26.72 12.46
CA MET A 1 10.67 -25.48 12.05
C MET A 1 11.05 -24.38 13.03
N LYS A 2 11.88 -23.41 12.64
CA LYS A 2 12.17 -22.24 13.50
C LYS A 2 10.87 -21.42 13.57
N SER A 3 10.37 -21.22 14.79
CA SER A 3 9.12 -20.51 15.05
C SER A 3 9.09 -19.17 14.31
N VAL A 4 8.09 -18.96 13.46
CA VAL A 4 7.84 -17.71 12.71
C VAL A 4 7.85 -16.49 13.64
N SER A 5 7.48 -16.67 14.91
CA SER A 5 7.53 -15.66 15.97
C SER A 5 8.94 -15.14 16.31
N LYS A 6 10.02 -15.83 15.92
CA LYS A 6 11.41 -15.38 16.17
C LYS A 6 11.95 -14.46 15.08
N ILE A 7 11.36 -14.48 13.88
CA ILE A 7 11.73 -13.59 12.76
C ILE A 7 11.12 -12.18 12.96
N LEU A 8 9.99 -12.09 13.67
CA LEU A 8 9.24 -10.85 13.86
C LEU A 8 9.75 -9.96 15.00
N LYS A 9 10.72 -10.42 15.80
CA LYS A 9 11.21 -9.71 16.99
C LYS A 9 12.10 -8.49 16.71
N GLN A 10 12.30 -8.09 15.44
CA GLN A 10 13.29 -7.06 15.06
C GLN A 10 12.87 -6.09 13.95
N ASN A 11 11.61 -6.09 13.47
CA ASN A 11 11.19 -5.06 12.52
C ASN A 11 10.69 -3.82 13.26
N ASN A 12 11.63 -3.02 13.75
CA ASN A 12 11.38 -1.65 14.21
C ASN A 12 11.18 -0.71 13.01
N ILE A 13 10.54 -1.17 11.94
CA ILE A 13 10.37 -0.44 10.69
C ILE A 13 8.89 -0.52 10.32
N CYS A 14 8.32 0.64 10.00
CA CYS A 14 6.95 0.75 9.55
C CYS A 14 6.79 0.13 8.16
N GLY A 15 5.85 -0.82 8.01
CA GLY A 15 5.52 -1.42 6.73
C GLY A 15 4.90 -0.48 5.69
N ILE A 16 4.52 0.74 6.11
CA ILE A 16 3.92 1.75 5.24
C ILE A 16 4.95 2.77 4.77
N CYS A 17 5.59 3.50 5.69
CA CYS A 17 6.47 4.61 5.35
C CYS A 17 7.96 4.26 5.45
N ASN A 18 8.29 3.04 5.87
CA ASN A 18 9.67 2.56 6.07
C ASN A 18 10.49 3.34 7.12
N ASN A 19 9.84 4.21 7.90
CA ASN A 19 10.48 4.88 9.03
C ASN A 19 10.68 3.92 10.20
N LYS A 20 11.66 4.24 11.05
CA LYS A 20 11.91 3.52 12.28
C LYS A 20 10.77 3.71 13.29
N ILE A 21 10.40 2.64 13.98
CA ILE A 21 9.45 2.61 15.08
C ILE A 21 10.24 2.64 16.38
N ASP A 22 10.21 3.77 17.08
CA ASP A 22 10.91 3.93 18.36
C ASP A 22 10.11 3.41 19.55
N ASN A 23 8.76 3.41 19.46
CA ASN A 23 7.87 2.86 20.49
C ASN A 23 6.89 1.83 19.90
N PRO A 24 7.12 0.52 20.11
CA PRO A 24 6.26 -0.54 19.55
C PRO A 24 4.89 -0.65 20.21
N MET A 25 4.62 0.07 21.32
CA MET A 25 3.32 0.03 22.00
C MET A 25 2.22 0.81 21.24
N ASN A 26 2.61 1.73 20.35
CA ASN A 26 1.69 2.60 19.61
C ASN A 26 1.62 2.26 18.12
N THR A 27 1.79 0.99 17.76
CA THR A 27 1.73 0.55 16.36
C THR A 27 0.39 -0.08 16.04
N TYR A 28 -0.14 0.23 14.86
CA TYR A 28 -1.18 -0.61 14.26
C TYR A 28 -0.57 -1.95 13.84
N THR A 29 -1.24 -3.05 14.15
CA THR A 29 -0.89 -4.39 13.69
C THR A 29 -2.05 -4.93 12.88
N SER A 30 -1.79 -5.33 11.64
CA SER A 30 -2.80 -5.97 10.78
C SER A 30 -3.32 -7.25 11.43
N LYS A 31 -4.58 -7.57 11.13
CA LYS A 31 -5.22 -8.83 11.58
C LYS A 31 -4.66 -10.05 10.86
N PHE A 32 -4.07 -9.86 9.68
CA PHE A 32 -3.68 -10.95 8.78
C PHE A 32 -2.16 -11.08 8.64
N ILE A 33 -1.44 -9.96 8.71
CA ILE A 33 0.00 -9.93 8.43
C ILE A 33 0.77 -9.31 9.59
N PRO A 34 1.90 -9.91 9.99
CA PRO A 34 2.65 -9.45 11.16
C PRO A 34 3.58 -8.27 10.86
N ILE A 35 3.14 -7.33 10.02
CA ILE A 35 3.89 -6.13 9.66
C ILE A 35 3.25 -4.94 10.38
N PRO A 36 4.01 -4.18 11.21
CA PRO A 36 3.45 -3.05 11.93
C PRO A 36 3.38 -1.79 11.07
N ALA A 37 2.39 -0.93 11.31
CA ALA A 37 2.41 0.46 10.90
C ALA A 37 2.69 1.37 12.11
N CYS A 38 3.51 2.41 11.93
CA CYS A 38 3.84 3.35 13.00
C CYS A 38 2.64 4.23 13.36
N GLU A 39 2.69 4.82 14.56
CA GLU A 39 1.64 5.71 15.09
C GLU A 39 1.26 6.83 14.13
N GLU A 40 2.22 7.42 13.42
CA GLU A 40 1.95 8.48 12.45
C GLU A 40 1.09 8.00 11.28
N CYS A 41 1.40 6.83 10.71
CA CYS A 41 0.57 6.22 9.68
C CYS A 41 -0.81 5.86 10.22
N SER A 42 -0.89 5.33 11.44
CA SER A 42 -2.15 4.95 12.09
C SER A 42 -3.06 6.13 12.39
N ARG A 43 -2.51 7.32 12.63
CA ARG A 43 -3.30 8.56 12.78
C ARG A 43 -3.77 9.14 11.45
N LYS A 44 -3.04 8.85 10.37
CA LYS A 44 -3.27 9.46 9.05
C LYS A 44 -4.24 8.67 8.17
N TYR A 45 -4.26 7.34 8.32
CA TYR A 45 -5.02 6.44 7.45
C TYR A 45 -6.00 5.60 8.27
N SER A 46 -7.11 5.22 7.65
CA SER A 46 -8.07 4.29 8.26
C SER A 46 -7.47 2.89 8.39
N ASP A 47 -8.03 2.06 9.27
CA ASP A 47 -7.64 0.66 9.39
C ASP A 47 -7.75 -0.08 8.04
N GLU A 48 -8.76 0.24 7.23
CA GLU A 48 -8.95 -0.35 5.91
C GLU A 48 -7.84 0.08 4.93
N ASP A 49 -7.50 1.36 4.88
CA ASP A 49 -6.38 1.85 4.07
C ASP A 49 -5.07 1.16 4.51
N LEU A 50 -4.84 1.07 5.82
CA LEU A 50 -3.63 0.43 6.37
C LEU A 50 -3.54 -1.05 5.98
N GLU A 51 -4.64 -1.80 6.08
CA GLU A 51 -4.68 -3.20 5.63
C GLU A 51 -4.35 -3.30 4.13
N ILE A 52 -4.99 -2.49 3.28
CA ILE A 52 -4.73 -2.52 1.84
C ILE A 52 -3.25 -2.22 1.57
N MET A 53 -2.72 -1.14 2.14
CA MET A 53 -1.34 -0.73 1.90
C MET A 53 -0.33 -1.78 2.38
N LEU A 54 -0.51 -2.33 3.59
CA LEU A 54 0.38 -3.36 4.13
C LEU A 54 0.33 -4.64 3.27
N ASN A 55 -0.85 -5.07 2.84
CA ASN A 55 -1.00 -6.24 1.96
C ASN A 55 -0.33 -6.00 0.60
N MET A 56 -0.51 -4.81 0.03
CA MET A 56 0.12 -4.45 -1.24
C MET A 56 1.65 -4.42 -1.16
N PHE A 57 2.23 -3.84 -0.11
CA PHE A 57 3.68 -3.82 0.07
C PHE A 57 4.25 -5.19 0.46
N LEU A 58 3.49 -6.04 1.16
CA LEU A 58 3.89 -7.42 1.38
C LEU A 58 3.95 -8.21 0.07
N ALA A 59 2.95 -8.05 -0.80
CA ALA A 59 2.84 -8.82 -2.04
C ALA A 59 3.79 -8.33 -3.15
N TYR A 60 3.93 -7.01 -3.30
CA TYR A 60 4.63 -6.39 -4.43
C TYR A 60 5.90 -5.61 -4.03
N GLY A 61 6.17 -5.47 -2.73
CA GLY A 61 7.32 -4.72 -2.21
C GLY A 61 7.14 -3.20 -2.25
N GLY A 62 8.17 -2.49 -1.80
CA GLY A 62 8.23 -1.03 -1.75
C GLY A 62 7.57 -0.43 -0.50
N TYR A 63 7.44 0.89 -0.50
CA TYR A 63 6.81 1.65 0.59
C TYR A 63 6.15 2.92 0.06
N PHE A 64 5.29 3.52 0.87
CA PHE A 64 4.48 4.66 0.50
C PHE A 64 5.33 5.89 0.17
N GLY A 65 5.09 6.47 -1.01
CA GLY A 65 5.83 7.66 -1.45
C GLY A 65 7.30 7.42 -1.75
N GLN A 66 7.72 6.17 -1.98
CA GLN A 66 9.06 5.82 -2.44
C GLN A 66 9.50 6.61 -3.68
N PHE A 67 8.56 6.96 -4.55
CA PHE A 67 8.80 7.77 -5.75
C PHE A 67 8.09 9.12 -5.67
N HIS A 68 8.67 10.14 -6.32
CA HIS A 68 8.04 11.45 -6.36
C HIS A 68 6.74 11.44 -7.17
N GLN A 69 5.70 12.02 -6.60
CA GLN A 69 4.37 12.11 -7.21
C GLN A 69 4.38 12.81 -8.59
N LYS A 70 5.32 13.75 -8.85
CA LYS A 70 5.43 14.45 -10.14
C LYS A 70 5.65 13.53 -11.35
N HIS A 71 6.07 12.29 -11.13
CA HIS A 71 6.31 11.31 -12.18
C HIS A 71 5.11 10.39 -12.43
N PHE A 72 4.00 10.59 -11.72
CA PHE A 72 2.81 9.75 -11.83
C PHE A 72 1.54 10.62 -11.90
N SER A 73 0.65 10.28 -12.82
CA SER A 73 -0.68 10.87 -12.92
C SER A 73 -1.71 9.76 -12.78
N LEU A 74 -2.40 9.75 -11.64
CA LEU A 74 -3.46 8.77 -11.38
C LEU A 74 -4.55 8.86 -12.44
N LYS A 75 -5.08 10.06 -12.67
CA LYS A 75 -6.12 10.33 -13.67
C LYS A 75 -5.75 9.80 -15.06
N LYS A 76 -4.56 10.15 -15.58
CA LYS A 76 -4.10 9.67 -16.88
C LYS A 76 -4.00 8.15 -16.94
N SER A 77 -3.53 7.54 -15.86
CA SER A 77 -3.35 6.08 -15.78
C SER A 77 -4.70 5.35 -15.72
N LEU A 78 -5.67 5.88 -14.98
CA LEU A 78 -7.03 5.38 -14.94
C LEU A 78 -7.74 5.53 -16.29
N ASP A 79 -7.56 6.66 -16.99
CA ASP A 79 -8.13 6.87 -18.33
C ASP A 79 -7.57 5.88 -19.35
N ASN A 80 -6.28 5.56 -19.27
CA ASN A 80 -5.67 4.51 -20.09
C ASN A 80 -6.24 3.13 -19.76
N MET A 81 -6.41 2.82 -18.47
CA MET A 81 -6.98 1.55 -18.02
C MET A 81 -8.43 1.39 -18.52
N ARG A 82 -9.26 2.43 -18.42
CA ARG A 82 -10.63 2.44 -18.96
C ARG A 82 -10.67 2.15 -20.47
N GLN A 83 -9.72 2.67 -21.24
CA GLN A 83 -9.62 2.38 -22.68
C GLN A 83 -9.27 0.91 -22.94
N ILE A 84 -8.36 0.34 -22.17
CA ILE A 84 -7.95 -1.07 -22.26
C ILE A 84 -9.12 -1.99 -21.90
N THR A 85 -9.86 -1.68 -20.84
CA THR A 85 -11.06 -2.44 -20.44
C THR A 85 -12.13 -2.40 -21.54
N ARG A 86 -12.38 -1.24 -22.14
CA ARG A 86 -13.32 -1.09 -23.27
C ARG A 86 -12.90 -1.89 -24.51
N ALA A 87 -11.60 -2.10 -24.70
CA ALA A 87 -11.07 -2.94 -25.78
C ALA A 87 -11.22 -4.45 -25.50
N GLY A 88 -11.79 -4.85 -24.36
CA GLY A 88 -12.08 -6.25 -24.03
C GLY A 88 -10.84 -7.05 -23.58
N VAL A 89 -9.83 -6.38 -23.03
CA VAL A 89 -8.61 -7.06 -22.56
C VAL A 89 -8.88 -7.79 -21.24
N GLU A 90 -8.68 -9.10 -21.23
CA GLU A 90 -9.00 -10.02 -20.11
C GLU A 90 -8.24 -9.75 -18.79
N ARG A 91 -7.27 -8.83 -18.76
CA ARG A 91 -6.40 -8.56 -17.59
C ARG A 91 -6.67 -7.24 -16.87
N ALA A 92 -7.82 -6.63 -17.09
CA ALA A 92 -8.16 -5.32 -16.51
C ALA A 92 -8.05 -5.30 -14.96
N GLU A 93 -8.45 -6.39 -14.29
CA GLU A 93 -8.39 -6.50 -12.83
C GLU A 93 -6.95 -6.54 -12.30
N GLU A 94 -6.08 -7.38 -12.90
CA GLU A 94 -4.65 -7.44 -12.56
C GLU A 94 -3.98 -6.07 -12.76
N MET A 95 -4.33 -5.39 -13.86
CA MET A 95 -3.84 -4.04 -14.15
C MET A 95 -4.30 -3.02 -13.12
N ASN A 96 -5.54 -3.14 -12.62
CA ASN A 96 -6.06 -2.26 -11.58
C ASN A 96 -5.29 -2.44 -10.25
N ILE A 97 -4.98 -3.69 -9.88
CA ILE A 97 -4.18 -3.99 -8.68
C ILE A 97 -2.77 -3.40 -8.80
N LEU A 98 -2.11 -3.58 -9.95
CA LEU A 98 -0.78 -3.03 -10.21
C LEU A 98 -0.79 -1.49 -10.26
N LEU A 99 -1.88 -0.90 -10.75
CA LEU A 99 -2.03 0.55 -10.78
C LEU A 99 -2.24 1.12 -9.38
N LEU A 100 -3.00 0.44 -8.51
CA LEU A 100 -3.11 0.78 -7.09
C LEU A 100 -1.73 0.72 -6.42
N HIS A 101 -0.96 -0.36 -6.62
CA HIS A 101 0.41 -0.46 -6.09
C HIS A 101 1.28 0.72 -6.54
N THR A 102 1.24 1.04 -7.83
CA THR A 102 2.01 2.15 -8.40
C THR A 102 1.59 3.48 -7.76
N ALA A 103 0.28 3.72 -7.59
CA ALA A 103 -0.23 4.92 -6.93
C ALA A 103 0.30 5.06 -5.49
N LEU A 104 0.33 3.95 -4.73
CA LEU A 104 0.89 3.92 -3.37
C LEU A 104 2.38 4.29 -3.34
N LEU A 105 3.19 3.75 -4.27
CA LEU A 105 4.61 4.08 -4.39
C LEU A 105 4.83 5.57 -4.68
N HIS A 106 3.86 6.24 -5.32
CA HIS A 106 3.89 7.67 -5.60
C HIS A 106 3.18 8.53 -4.54
N GLY A 107 2.78 7.94 -3.40
CA GLY A 107 2.24 8.66 -2.25
C GLY A 107 0.74 8.97 -2.35
N ILE A 108 0.00 8.20 -3.16
CA ILE A 108 -1.46 8.33 -3.27
C ILE A 108 -2.11 7.19 -2.44
N PRO A 109 -2.87 7.49 -1.38
CA PRO A 109 -3.49 6.49 -0.51
C PRO A 109 -4.72 5.83 -1.14
N PRO A 110 -5.18 4.67 -0.63
CA PRO A 110 -6.27 3.91 -1.24
C PRO A 110 -7.58 4.69 -1.34
N HIS A 111 -8.02 5.41 -0.30
CA HIS A 111 -9.23 6.23 -0.40
C HIS A 111 -9.22 7.25 -1.56
N GLN A 112 -8.06 7.86 -1.88
CA GLN A 112 -7.93 8.76 -3.04
C GLN A 112 -7.98 7.99 -4.36
N TYR A 113 -7.42 6.78 -4.38
CA TYR A 113 -7.48 5.91 -5.54
C TYR A 113 -8.94 5.53 -5.87
N PHE A 114 -9.69 5.08 -4.86
CA PHE A 114 -11.07 4.63 -5.03
C PHE A 114 -12.03 5.79 -5.37
N SER A 115 -11.81 7.00 -4.83
CA SER A 115 -12.63 8.16 -5.18
C SER A 115 -12.53 8.58 -6.65
N GLU A 116 -11.47 8.17 -7.37
CA GLU A 116 -11.29 8.46 -8.80
C GLU A 116 -11.86 7.34 -9.71
N LEU A 117 -12.25 6.21 -9.12
CA LEU A 117 -12.89 5.09 -9.83
C LEU A 117 -14.41 5.25 -9.95
N GLU A 118 -15.02 5.97 -9.00
CA GLU A 118 -16.44 6.39 -9.02
C GLU A 118 -16.73 7.41 -10.14
#